data_AF-A0AAN3V6X3-F1
#
_entry.id   AF-A0AAN3V6X3-F1
#
_cell.length_a   1.000
_cell.length_b   1.000
_cell.length_c   1.000
_cell.angle_alpha   90.00
_cell.angle_beta   90.00
_cell.angle_gamma   90.00
#
_symmetry.space_group_name_H-M   'P 1'
#
loop_
_entity.id
_entity.type
_entity.pdbx_description
1 polymer ?
#
loop_
_entity_poly.entity_id
_entity_poly.type
_entity_poly.pdbx_seq_one_letter_code
_entity_poly.pdbx_strand_id
1 'polypeptide(L)'
;MDRIEYLKWLMDESPSTTQQLMAWLQRAKCYTPEMKEHRDGVQIEENGIIVGLRQRTNLYNGDCLTIHVVQLPEKIQNKGWFKSFLKLCCESNPWNDVVIEDVKNPYLLAFCQKHKFKVLADFYPDTYIVNSEEIMALEIPPLKRYEDYL
;
A
#
# COMPACT_ATOMS: atom_id res chain seq x y z
N MET A 1 20.78 -0.90 0.52
CA MET A 1 20.52 0.41 -0.11
C MET A 1 20.18 1.42 0.97
N ASP A 2 21.08 2.34 1.27
CA ASP A 2 20.82 3.45 2.18
C ASP A 2 19.88 4.51 1.52
N ARG A 3 19.54 5.58 2.26
CA ARG A 3 18.62 6.61 1.76
C ARG A 3 19.17 7.36 0.54
N ILE A 4 20.47 7.64 0.48
CA ILE A 4 21.10 8.36 -0.63
C ILE A 4 21.10 7.47 -1.87
N GLU A 5 21.45 6.19 -1.70
CA GLU A 5 21.41 5.20 -2.77
C GLU A 5 19.97 5.01 -3.29
N TYR A 6 18.96 4.99 -2.41
CA TYR A 6 17.55 4.90 -2.80
C TYR A 6 17.12 6.09 -3.64
N LEU A 7 17.50 7.32 -3.25
CA LEU A 7 17.16 8.52 -4.01
C LEU A 7 17.84 8.55 -5.38
N LYS A 8 19.12 8.13 -5.45
CA LYS A 8 19.82 7.97 -6.75
C LYS A 8 19.11 6.95 -7.62
N TRP A 9 18.76 5.80 -7.06
CA TRP A 9 18.03 4.75 -7.76
C TRP A 9 16.68 5.25 -8.32
N LEU A 10 15.91 6.02 -7.53
CA LEU A 10 14.67 6.63 -8.01
C LEU A 10 14.91 7.55 -9.22
N MET A 11 15.98 8.35 -9.21
CA MET A 11 16.31 9.29 -10.28
C MET A 11 16.85 8.59 -11.53
N ASP A 12 17.76 7.64 -11.34
CA ASP A 12 18.51 7.03 -12.45
C ASP A 12 17.69 5.95 -13.16
N GLU A 13 16.90 5.16 -12.42
CA GLU A 13 16.20 4.00 -12.97
C GLU A 13 14.70 4.23 -13.20
N SER A 14 14.12 5.31 -12.65
CA SER A 14 12.67 5.59 -12.72
C SER A 14 11.83 4.34 -12.43
N PRO A 15 12.02 3.72 -11.24
CA PRO A 15 11.47 2.42 -10.93
C PRO A 15 9.94 2.48 -10.81
N SER A 16 9.29 1.40 -11.25
CA SER A 16 7.85 1.21 -11.09
C SER A 16 7.42 1.19 -9.62
N THR A 17 6.13 1.43 -9.37
CA THR A 17 5.51 1.27 -8.06
C THR A 17 5.81 -0.11 -7.44
N THR A 18 5.78 -1.17 -8.26
CA THR A 18 6.12 -2.54 -7.83
C THR A 18 7.55 -2.63 -7.30
N GLN A 19 8.52 -2.11 -8.05
CA GLN A 19 9.93 -2.15 -7.65
C GLN A 19 10.17 -1.36 -6.36
N GLN A 20 9.56 -0.17 -6.24
CA GLN A 20 9.68 0.66 -5.04
C GLN A 20 9.09 -0.02 -3.81
N LEU A 21 7.90 -0.64 -3.94
CA LEU A 21 7.28 -1.43 -2.86
C LEU A 21 8.21 -2.57 -2.41
N MET A 22 8.73 -3.38 -3.34
CA MET A 22 9.60 -4.50 -3.00
C MET A 22 10.89 -4.04 -2.31
N ALA A 23 11.51 -2.98 -2.82
CA ALA A 23 12.72 -2.41 -2.23
C ALA A 23 12.48 -1.85 -0.82
N TRP A 24 11.30 -1.28 -0.55
CA TRP A 24 10.95 -0.87 0.80
C TRP A 24 10.63 -2.04 1.72
N LEU A 25 9.79 -3.00 1.31
CA LEU A 25 9.45 -4.18 2.13
C LEU A 25 10.70 -4.96 2.56
N GLN A 26 11.70 -5.07 1.67
CA GLN A 26 12.95 -5.75 2.01
C GLN A 26 13.75 -5.03 3.12
N ARG A 27 13.66 -3.70 3.20
CA ARG A 27 14.27 -2.92 4.28
C ARG A 27 13.40 -2.93 5.55
N ALA A 28 12.09 -2.86 5.39
CA ALA A 28 11.12 -2.78 6.48
C ALA A 28 11.17 -4.00 7.41
N LYS A 29 11.48 -5.19 6.89
CA LYS A 29 11.72 -6.40 7.71
C LYS A 29 12.75 -6.21 8.83
N CYS A 30 13.66 -5.25 8.68
CA CYS A 30 14.71 -4.97 9.66
C CYS A 30 14.42 -3.76 10.56
N TYR A 31 13.30 -3.07 10.36
CA TYR A 31 12.97 -1.89 11.16
C TYR A 31 12.36 -2.29 12.51
N THR A 32 12.75 -1.59 13.57
CA THR A 32 12.17 -1.73 14.91
C THR A 32 11.30 -0.51 15.25
N PRO A 33 10.37 -0.62 16.22
CA PRO A 33 9.49 0.49 16.61
C PRO A 33 10.20 1.80 17.02
N GLU A 34 11.46 1.70 17.47
CA GLU A 34 12.30 2.84 17.85
C GLU A 34 12.86 3.59 16.64
N MET A 35 12.90 2.95 15.47
CA MET A 35 13.40 3.55 14.24
C MET A 35 12.39 4.54 13.65
N LYS A 36 12.90 5.64 13.09
CA LYS A 36 12.06 6.65 12.44
C LYS A 36 11.38 6.07 11.20
N GLU A 37 12.09 5.23 10.46
CA GLU A 37 11.63 4.56 9.25
C GLU A 37 10.43 3.64 9.51
N HIS A 38 10.38 3.00 10.68
CA HIS A 38 9.22 2.21 11.11
C HIS A 38 7.98 3.09 11.31
N ARG A 39 8.15 4.23 12.00
CA ARG A 39 7.06 5.15 12.35
C ARG A 39 6.53 5.96 11.18
N ASP A 40 7.44 6.47 10.36
CA ASP A 40 7.12 7.38 9.26
C ASP A 40 6.77 6.61 7.98
N GLY A 41 7.38 5.44 7.79
CA GLY A 41 7.20 4.61 6.59
C GLY A 41 7.88 5.19 5.35
N VAL A 42 7.24 5.03 4.20
CA VAL A 42 7.74 5.47 2.89
C VAL A 42 6.63 6.05 2.04
N GLN A 43 7.00 7.01 1.19
CA GLN A 43 6.20 7.40 0.03
C GLN A 43 6.83 6.79 -1.22
N ILE A 44 6.03 6.06 -2.00
CA ILE A 44 6.39 5.59 -3.34
C ILE A 44 5.66 6.44 -4.39
N GLU A 45 6.31 6.69 -5.50
CA GLU A 45 5.82 7.64 -6.51
C GLU A 45 6.17 7.22 -7.93
N GLU A 46 5.18 7.24 -8.83
CA GLU A 46 5.36 6.92 -10.26
C GLU A 46 4.41 7.78 -11.10
N ASN A 47 4.95 8.70 -11.92
CA ASN A 47 4.15 9.52 -12.86
C ASN A 47 2.91 10.19 -12.22
N GLY A 48 3.05 10.69 -10.99
CA GLY A 48 1.98 11.35 -10.23
C GLY A 48 1.05 10.39 -9.47
N ILE A 49 1.26 9.08 -9.55
CA ILE A 49 0.76 8.14 -8.54
C ILE A 49 1.55 8.39 -7.26
N ILE A 50 0.87 8.60 -6.14
CA ILE A 50 1.50 8.76 -4.82
C ILE A 50 0.87 7.75 -3.87
N VAL A 51 1.69 6.90 -3.25
CA VAL A 51 1.24 5.98 -2.21
C VAL A 51 2.11 6.11 -0.96
N GLY A 52 1.46 6.33 0.19
CA GLY A 52 2.08 6.33 1.50
C GLY A 52 1.90 4.98 2.19
N LEU A 53 2.99 4.36 2.62
CA LEU A 53 3.03 3.05 3.25
C LEU A 53 3.75 3.11 4.60
N ARG A 54 3.30 2.34 5.59
CA ARG A 54 3.96 2.18 6.89
C ARG A 54 3.93 0.72 7.36
N GLN A 55 4.83 0.38 8.28
CA GLN A 55 4.89 -0.93 8.94
C GLN A 55 4.01 -0.99 10.20
N ARG A 56 3.24 0.07 10.48
CA ARG A 56 2.37 0.17 11.64
C ARG A 56 1.14 1.00 11.35
N THR A 57 0.11 0.73 12.12
CA THR A 57 -1.09 1.57 12.30
C THR A 57 -1.39 1.70 13.80
N ASN A 58 -2.24 2.64 14.19
CA ASN A 58 -2.65 2.81 15.58
C ASN A 58 -3.60 1.70 16.01
N LEU A 59 -3.53 1.28 17.28
CA LEU A 59 -4.39 0.23 17.87
C LEU A 59 -4.30 -1.15 17.18
N TYR A 60 -3.22 -1.41 16.45
CA TYR A 60 -2.88 -2.73 15.94
C TYR A 60 -1.69 -3.30 16.73
N ASN A 61 -1.75 -4.58 17.06
CA ASN A 61 -0.70 -5.24 17.84
C ASN A 61 0.35 -5.86 16.91
N GLY A 62 1.55 -5.28 16.90
CA GLY A 62 2.67 -5.71 16.06
C GLY A 62 2.74 -4.97 14.73
N ASP A 63 3.46 -5.55 13.78
CA ASP A 63 3.68 -4.97 12.46
C ASP A 63 2.60 -5.37 11.46
N CYS A 64 2.27 -4.45 10.56
CA CYS A 64 1.35 -4.66 9.44
C CYS A 64 1.71 -3.74 8.27
N LEU A 65 1.30 -4.11 7.06
CA LEU A 65 1.47 -3.26 5.89
C LEU A 65 0.31 -2.28 5.83
N THR A 66 0.55 -1.04 6.23
CA THR A 66 -0.46 0.01 6.26
C THR A 66 -0.36 0.89 5.02
N ILE A 67 -1.46 1.04 4.28
CA ILE A 67 -1.65 2.00 3.20
C ILE A 67 -2.41 3.20 3.79
N HIS A 68 -1.74 4.35 3.93
CA HIS A 68 -2.33 5.52 4.60
C HIS A 68 -2.57 6.72 3.66
N VAL A 69 -2.03 6.69 2.44
CA VAL A 69 -2.32 7.66 1.39
C VAL A 69 -2.32 6.94 0.06
N VAL A 70 -3.31 7.23 -0.79
CA VAL A 70 -3.31 6.86 -2.21
C VAL A 70 -3.84 8.04 -3.00
N GLN A 71 -3.04 8.56 -3.93
CA GLN A 71 -3.45 9.56 -4.89
C GLN A 71 -3.13 9.06 -6.29
N LEU A 72 -4.13 9.09 -7.17
CA LEU A 72 -4.01 8.64 -8.55
C LEU A 72 -4.30 9.80 -9.50
N PRO A 73 -3.51 9.98 -10.57
CA PRO A 73 -3.87 10.88 -11.66
C PRO A 73 -5.25 10.54 -12.22
N GLU A 74 -6.06 11.55 -12.53
CA GLU A 74 -7.45 11.37 -13.02
C GLU A 74 -7.52 10.40 -14.21
N LYS A 75 -6.52 10.45 -15.10
CA LYS A 75 -6.44 9.62 -16.32
C LYS A 75 -6.44 8.11 -16.05
N ILE A 76 -5.98 7.68 -14.88
CA ILE A 76 -5.88 6.25 -14.51
C ILE A 76 -6.89 5.85 -13.44
N GLN A 77 -7.69 6.79 -12.92
CA GLN A 77 -8.76 6.47 -11.99
C GLN A 77 -9.80 5.56 -12.66
N ASN A 78 -10.44 4.70 -11.86
CA ASN A 78 -11.42 3.71 -12.32
C ASN A 78 -10.90 2.65 -13.30
N LYS A 79 -9.59 2.60 -13.62
CA LYS A 79 -8.99 1.58 -14.48
C LYS A 79 -8.40 0.37 -13.74
N GLY A 80 -8.78 0.21 -12.47
CA GLY A 80 -8.40 -0.96 -11.67
C GLY A 80 -7.01 -0.90 -11.00
N TRP A 81 -6.24 0.17 -11.21
CA TRP A 81 -4.88 0.32 -10.66
C TRP A 81 -4.81 0.00 -9.15
N PHE A 82 -5.68 0.61 -8.34
CA PHE A 82 -5.67 0.38 -6.89
C PHE A 82 -5.97 -1.06 -6.50
N LYS A 83 -6.84 -1.77 -7.24
CA LYS A 83 -7.12 -3.19 -6.98
C LYS A 83 -5.89 -4.05 -7.24
N SER A 84 -5.19 -3.80 -8.35
CA SER A 84 -3.94 -4.47 -8.68
C SER A 84 -2.85 -4.17 -7.66
N PHE A 85 -2.75 -2.92 -7.19
CA PHE A 85 -1.82 -2.52 -6.14
C PHE A 85 -2.13 -3.20 -4.81
N LEU A 86 -3.39 -3.22 -4.39
CA LEU A 86 -3.82 -3.88 -3.17
C LEU A 86 -3.54 -5.39 -3.20
N LYS A 87 -3.75 -6.04 -4.35
CA LYS A 87 -3.41 -7.45 -4.53
C LYS A 87 -1.90 -7.68 -4.41
N LEU A 88 -1.08 -6.85 -5.04
CA LEU A 88 0.38 -6.90 -4.90
C LEU A 88 0.81 -6.73 -3.42
N CYS A 89 0.17 -5.83 -2.67
CA CYS A 89 0.41 -5.69 -1.24
C CYS A 89 0.08 -6.98 -0.49
N CYS A 90 -1.07 -7.62 -0.74
CA CYS A 90 -1.43 -8.89 -0.12
C CYS A 90 -0.46 -10.02 -0.48
N GLU A 91 0.03 -10.06 -1.72
CA GLU A 91 0.98 -11.06 -2.22
C GLU A 91 2.37 -10.93 -1.58
N SER A 92 2.79 -9.69 -1.32
CA SER A 92 4.18 -9.38 -0.96
C SER A 92 4.37 -9.07 0.52
N ASN A 93 3.27 -8.88 1.27
CA ASN A 93 3.29 -8.51 2.68
C ASN A 93 4.08 -9.55 3.51
N PRO A 94 5.15 -9.16 4.22
CA PRO A 94 5.86 -10.07 5.10
C PRO A 94 5.20 -10.22 6.49
N TRP A 95 4.17 -9.43 6.78
CA TRP A 95 3.45 -9.44 8.06
C TRP A 95 2.06 -10.10 7.93
N ASN A 96 1.31 -10.15 9.03
CA ASN A 96 0.00 -10.82 9.05
C ASN A 96 -1.05 -10.10 8.20
N ASP A 97 -1.18 -8.79 8.38
CA ASP A 97 -2.29 -8.03 7.84
C ASP A 97 -1.82 -6.87 6.96
N VAL A 98 -2.64 -6.57 5.95
CA VAL A 98 -2.62 -5.30 5.22
C VAL A 98 -3.74 -4.43 5.79
N VAL A 99 -3.45 -3.18 6.07
CA VAL A 99 -4.39 -2.21 6.64
C VAL A 99 -4.54 -1.02 5.70
N ILE A 100 -5.74 -0.48 5.57
CA ILE A 100 -6.02 0.76 4.84
C ILE A 100 -6.58 1.77 5.85
N GLU A 101 -5.91 2.91 6.01
CA GLU A 101 -6.34 4.00 6.90
C GLU A 101 -7.21 5.04 6.16
N ASP A 102 -8.00 5.80 6.93
CA ASP A 102 -8.74 6.98 6.46
C ASP A 102 -9.59 6.73 5.20
N VAL A 103 -10.31 5.60 5.14
CA VAL A 103 -11.19 5.24 4.02
C VAL A 103 -12.42 6.16 3.98
N LYS A 104 -12.26 7.32 3.35
CA LYS A 104 -13.29 8.37 3.19
C LYS A 104 -13.92 8.39 1.80
N ASN A 105 -13.29 7.75 0.82
CA ASN A 105 -13.84 7.63 -0.52
C ASN A 105 -15.02 6.63 -0.52
N PRO A 106 -16.22 7.01 -0.95
CA PRO A 106 -17.40 6.16 -0.88
C PRO A 106 -17.29 4.89 -1.76
N TYR A 107 -16.56 4.95 -2.88
CA TYR A 107 -16.31 3.78 -3.73
C TYR A 107 -15.36 2.80 -3.06
N LEU A 108 -14.33 3.30 -2.36
CA LEU A 108 -13.42 2.46 -1.59
C LEU A 108 -14.13 1.85 -0.38
N LEU A 109 -14.97 2.62 0.32
CA LEU A 109 -15.80 2.12 1.42
C LEU A 109 -16.71 0.99 0.95
N ALA A 110 -17.43 1.18 -0.16
CA ALA A 110 -18.30 0.15 -0.73
C ALA A 110 -17.50 -1.09 -1.15
N PHE A 111 -16.27 -0.92 -1.65
CA PHE A 111 -15.38 -2.03 -1.96
C PHE A 111 -14.95 -2.80 -0.70
N CYS A 112 -14.54 -2.12 0.37
CA CYS A 112 -14.19 -2.72 1.65
C CYS A 112 -15.36 -3.55 2.21
N GLN A 113 -16.58 -3.00 2.19
CA GLN A 113 -17.79 -3.68 2.66
C GLN A 113 -18.10 -4.92 1.81
N LYS A 114 -18.06 -4.78 0.48
CA LYS A 114 -18.33 -5.87 -0.47
C LYS A 114 -17.40 -7.07 -0.24
N HIS A 115 -16.12 -6.80 0.02
CA HIS A 115 -15.09 -7.82 0.21
C HIS A 115 -14.82 -8.16 1.68
N LYS A 116 -15.75 -7.80 2.57
CA LYS A 116 -15.76 -8.17 4.00
C LYS A 116 -14.48 -7.78 4.72
N PHE A 117 -13.93 -6.60 4.42
CA PHE A 117 -12.82 -6.05 5.19
C PHE A 117 -13.32 -5.75 6.61
N LYS A 118 -12.45 -5.95 7.60
CA LYS A 118 -12.82 -5.77 9.01
C LYS A 118 -12.41 -4.37 9.45
N VAL A 119 -13.28 -3.68 10.16
CA VAL A 119 -12.88 -2.44 10.86
C VAL A 119 -11.82 -2.80 11.89
N LEU A 120 -10.72 -2.04 11.92
CA LEU A 120 -9.59 -2.30 12.82
C LEU A 120 -9.99 -2.14 14.29
N ALA A 121 -10.65 -1.03 14.61
CA ALA A 121 -11.12 -0.71 15.96
C ALA A 121 -12.29 0.29 15.88
N ASP A 122 -13.23 0.22 16.83
CA ASP A 122 -14.39 1.13 16.88
C ASP A 122 -13.99 2.61 16.92
N PHE A 123 -12.81 2.92 17.48
CA PHE A 123 -12.26 4.27 17.55
C PHE A 123 -11.80 4.81 16.16
N TYR A 124 -11.48 3.92 15.22
CA TYR A 124 -11.08 4.24 13.85
C TYR A 124 -12.01 3.53 12.85
N PRO A 125 -13.27 3.98 12.72
CA PRO A 125 -14.30 3.29 11.92
C PRO A 125 -14.03 3.34 10.41
N ASP A 126 -13.09 4.18 9.98
CA ASP A 126 -12.62 4.31 8.59
C ASP A 126 -11.27 3.62 8.33
N THR A 127 -10.74 2.88 9.30
CA THR A 127 -9.54 2.06 9.13
C THR A 127 -9.91 0.58 9.04
N TYR A 128 -9.45 -0.08 7.98
CA TYR A 128 -9.84 -1.44 7.64
C TYR A 128 -8.65 -2.39 7.54
N ILE A 129 -8.76 -3.54 8.21
CA ILE A 129 -7.95 -4.73 7.93
C ILE A 129 -8.50 -5.38 6.66
N VAL A 130 -7.62 -5.54 5.67
CA VAL A 130 -7.93 -6.14 4.37
C VAL A 130 -8.20 -7.62 4.54
N ASN A 131 -9.25 -8.12 3.89
CA ASN A 131 -9.46 -9.55 3.75
C ASN A 131 -8.57 -10.08 2.63
N SER A 132 -7.32 -10.42 2.97
CA SER A 132 -6.31 -10.85 2.00
C SER A 132 -6.75 -12.08 1.21
N GLU A 133 -7.40 -13.06 1.85
CA GLU A 133 -7.89 -14.27 1.17
C GLU A 133 -8.89 -13.94 0.06
N GLU A 134 -9.85 -13.06 0.35
CA GLU A 134 -10.84 -12.59 -0.62
C GLU A 134 -10.17 -11.84 -1.77
N ILE A 135 -9.23 -10.94 -1.49
CA ILE A 135 -8.51 -10.20 -2.53
C ILE A 135 -7.67 -11.12 -3.41
N MET A 136 -7.01 -12.12 -2.82
CA MET A 136 -6.22 -13.10 -3.54
C MET A 136 -7.06 -13.98 -4.46
N ALA A 137 -8.30 -14.30 -4.05
CA ALA A 137 -9.25 -15.09 -4.84
C ALA A 137 -9.85 -14.32 -6.05
N LEU A 138 -9.78 -12.99 -6.07
CA LEU A 138 -10.29 -12.21 -7.20
C LEU A 138 -9.38 -12.32 -8.43
N GLU A 139 -10.00 -12.40 -9.60
CA GLU A 139 -9.34 -12.27 -10.90
C GLU A 139 -8.94 -10.81 -11.17
N ILE A 140 -7.89 -10.37 -10.49
CA ILE A 140 -7.28 -9.04 -10.65
C ILE A 140 -5.96 -9.22 -11.42
N PRO A 141 -5.75 -8.47 -12.53
CA PRO A 141 -4.49 -8.54 -13.25
C PRO A 141 -3.33 -7.98 -12.42
N PRO A 142 -2.08 -8.42 -12.67
CA PRO A 142 -0.89 -7.87 -12.00
C PRO A 142 -0.81 -6.35 -12.14
N LEU A 143 -0.17 -5.70 -11.16
CA LEU A 143 0.09 -4.26 -11.23
C LEU A 143 1.02 -3.96 -12.41
N LYS A 144 0.49 -3.22 -13.39
CA LYS A 144 1.22 -2.73 -14.55
C LYS A 144 1.86 -1.36 -14.30
N ARG A 145 2.68 -0.89 -15.24
CA ARG A 145 3.24 0.48 -15.19
C ARG A 145 2.16 1.51 -15.47
N TYR A 146 2.41 2.75 -15.07
CA TYR A 146 1.48 3.86 -15.31
C TYR A 146 0.99 3.94 -16.77
N GLU A 147 1.90 3.76 -17.73
CA GLU A 147 1.62 3.89 -19.16
C GLU A 147 0.61 2.86 -19.67
N ASP A 148 0.55 1.68 -19.05
CA ASP A 148 -0.39 0.60 -19.43
C ASP A 148 -1.83 0.90 -19.01
N TYR A 149 -2.06 1.95 -18.21
CA TYR A 149 -3.38 2.43 -17.82
C TYR A 149 -3.80 3.69 -18.56
N LEU A 150 -3.04 4.18 -19.55
CA LEU A 150 -3.48 5.29 -20.39
C LEU A 150 -4.45 4.81 -21.46
#